data_AF-A0A2K9B2B8-F1
#
_entry.id   AF-A0A2K9B2B8-F1
#
_cell.length_a   1.000
_cell.length_b   1.000
_cell.length_c   1.000
_cell.angle_alpha   90.00
_cell.angle_beta   90.00
_cell.angle_gamma   90.00
#
_symmetry.space_group_name_H-M   'P 1'
#
loop_
_entity.id
_entity.type
_entity.pdbx_description
1 polymer ?
#
loop_
_entity_poly.entity_id
_entity_poly.type
_entity_poly.pdbx_seq_one_letter_code
_entity_poly.pdbx_strand_id
1 'polypeptide(L)'
;MKRYPPLERAITYIEAHLNEYIGLNEVSRETGYSYYYMTRLFSSVLGESVGHYINRRRLYNASEKLIHSDQKVIDIALDCGYESSEAFSRTFKAVFGYSPVAYRKAGLDLVIKAKKELAPEDVCHIANHISHAPKIILLGETEVAGLRGTTSLSDNQLPGLWEQFHGLNKDFFTTSAGYGICETQKTAYTKDGDALYSVMIGGPVKDFDCLPLELAKKTLRAGRYAVFTHRGTLGNFI
;
A
#
# COMPACT_ATOMS: atom_id res chain seq x y z
N MET A 1 -13.03 -11.96 -18.50
CA MET A 1 -11.99 -11.49 -17.57
C MET A 1 -10.66 -11.54 -18.29
N LYS A 2 -9.94 -10.42 -18.46
CA LYS A 2 -8.62 -10.46 -19.12
C LYS A 2 -7.61 -11.03 -18.12
N ARG A 3 -7.07 -12.21 -18.43
CA ARG A 3 -5.91 -12.75 -17.72
C ARG A 3 -4.65 -12.11 -18.28
N TYR A 4 -3.61 -12.01 -17.45
CA TYR A 4 -2.32 -11.50 -17.87
C TYR A 4 -1.23 -12.55 -17.63
N PRO A 5 -1.27 -13.72 -18.30
CA PRO A 5 -0.32 -14.80 -18.03
C PRO A 5 1.16 -14.40 -18.13
N PRO A 6 1.58 -13.53 -19.09
CA PRO A 6 2.97 -13.05 -19.12
C PRO A 6 3.37 -12.26 -17.87
N LEU A 7 2.45 -11.44 -17.33
CA LEU A 7 2.68 -10.64 -16.13
C LEU A 7 2.70 -11.53 -14.88
N GLU A 8 1.72 -12.44 -14.76
CA GLU A 8 1.64 -13.44 -13.69
C GLU A 8 2.96 -14.24 -13.61
N ARG A 9 3.42 -14.79 -14.74
CA ARG A 9 4.69 -15.53 -14.83
C ARG A 9 5.90 -14.67 -14.48
N ALA A 10 5.94 -13.42 -14.94
CA ALA A 10 7.01 -12.49 -14.62
C ALA A 10 7.10 -12.24 -13.11
N ILE A 11 5.97 -11.99 -12.45
CA ILE A 11 5.90 -11.74 -11.01
C ILE A 11 6.34 -12.98 -10.24
N THR A 12 5.80 -14.16 -10.55
CA THR A 12 6.19 -15.42 -9.92
C THR A 12 7.69 -15.66 -10.03
N TYR A 13 8.26 -15.45 -11.22
CA TYR A 13 9.69 -15.60 -11.42
C TYR A 13 10.50 -14.59 -10.61
N ILE A 14 10.11 -13.31 -10.63
CA ILE A 14 10.79 -12.26 -9.89
C ILE A 14 10.80 -12.57 -8.39
N GLU A 15 9.64 -12.83 -7.78
CA GLU A 15 9.54 -13.10 -6.34
C GLU A 15 10.39 -14.30 -5.91
N ALA A 16 10.43 -15.36 -6.73
CA ALA A 16 11.24 -16.55 -6.46
C ALA A 16 12.77 -16.31 -6.55
N HIS A 17 13.22 -15.24 -7.24
CA HIS A 17 14.63 -14.99 -7.52
C HIS A 17 15.11 -13.61 -7.02
N LEU A 18 14.38 -12.94 -6.11
CA LEU A 18 14.73 -11.60 -5.62
C LEU A 18 16.12 -11.52 -4.97
N ASN A 19 16.59 -12.63 -4.40
CA ASN A 19 17.88 -12.74 -3.71
C ASN A 19 19.05 -13.04 -4.68
N GLU A 20 18.74 -13.29 -5.96
CA GLU A 20 19.73 -13.54 -7.00
C GLU A 20 19.93 -12.29 -7.86
N TYR A 21 20.95 -12.30 -8.71
CA TYR A 21 21.10 -11.28 -9.74
C TYR A 21 20.05 -11.48 -10.84
N ILE A 22 18.86 -10.90 -10.63
CA ILE A 22 17.81 -10.83 -11.65
C ILE A 22 17.94 -9.54 -12.46
N GLY A 23 18.40 -9.70 -13.70
CA GLY A 23 18.41 -8.65 -14.70
C GLY A 23 17.17 -8.70 -15.58
N LEU A 24 17.14 -7.76 -16.50
CA LEU A 24 16.06 -7.63 -17.48
C LEU A 24 16.01 -8.81 -18.45
N ASN A 25 17.16 -9.41 -18.73
CA ASN A 25 17.31 -10.53 -19.66
C ASN A 25 16.71 -11.82 -19.08
N GLU A 26 16.85 -12.04 -17.78
CA GLU A 26 16.32 -13.21 -17.07
C GLU A 26 14.79 -13.21 -17.10
N VAL A 27 14.16 -12.07 -16.78
CA VAL A 27 12.71 -11.92 -16.85
C VAL A 27 12.20 -12.09 -18.28
N SER A 28 12.92 -11.55 -19.27
CA SER A 28 12.58 -11.71 -20.67
C SER A 28 12.66 -13.17 -21.14
N ARG A 29 13.72 -13.88 -20.76
CA ARG A 29 13.93 -15.29 -21.09
C ARG A 29 12.83 -16.16 -20.49
N GLU A 30 12.49 -15.93 -19.22
CA GLU A 30 11.43 -16.70 -18.56
C GLU A 30 10.07 -16.45 -19.23
N THR A 31 9.70 -15.20 -19.41
CA THR A 31 8.37 -14.84 -19.92
C THR A 31 8.20 -15.15 -21.42
N GLY A 32 9.31 -15.23 -22.17
CA GLY A 32 9.30 -15.32 -23.63
C GLY A 32 9.02 -13.98 -24.32
N TYR A 33 9.06 -12.86 -23.58
CA TYR A 33 8.77 -11.53 -24.11
C TYR A 33 9.93 -10.57 -23.94
N SER A 34 10.06 -9.61 -24.85
CA SER A 34 11.08 -8.58 -24.75
C SER A 34 10.88 -7.69 -23.53
N TYR A 35 11.99 -7.17 -23.00
CA TYR A 35 11.96 -6.25 -21.85
C TYR A 35 11.09 -5.02 -22.12
N TYR A 36 11.09 -4.51 -23.35
CA TYR A 36 10.24 -3.40 -23.76
C TYR A 36 8.75 -3.73 -23.63
N TYR A 37 8.35 -4.93 -24.06
CA TYR A 37 6.97 -5.39 -23.88
C TYR A 37 6.64 -5.53 -22.40
N MET A 38 7.54 -6.12 -21.60
CA MET A 38 7.31 -6.31 -20.17
C MET A 38 7.24 -5.01 -19.39
N THR A 39 8.11 -4.06 -19.70
CA THR A 39 8.05 -2.72 -19.11
C THR A 39 6.72 -2.05 -19.41
N ARG A 40 6.24 -2.10 -20.66
CA ARG A 40 4.92 -1.54 -21.00
C ARG A 40 3.78 -2.27 -20.30
N LEU A 41 3.86 -3.60 -20.19
CA LEU A 41 2.83 -4.39 -19.53
C LEU A 41 2.76 -4.07 -18.03
N PHE A 42 3.90 -4.09 -17.34
CA PHE A 42 4.02 -3.69 -15.93
C PHE A 42 3.52 -2.27 -15.72
N SER A 43 3.95 -1.30 -16.54
CA SER A 43 3.47 0.08 -16.40
C SER A 43 1.96 0.20 -16.63
N SER A 44 1.40 -0.57 -17.57
CA SER A 44 -0.04 -0.51 -17.88
C SER A 44 -0.93 -1.14 -16.81
N VAL A 45 -0.43 -2.15 -16.09
CA VAL A 45 -1.20 -2.91 -15.11
C VAL A 45 -0.87 -2.50 -13.67
N LEU A 46 0.42 -2.37 -13.35
CA LEU A 46 0.91 -2.09 -12.00
C LEU A 46 1.34 -0.63 -11.79
N GLY A 47 1.37 0.18 -12.85
CA GLY A 47 1.76 1.60 -12.76
C GLY A 47 3.26 1.84 -12.56
N GLU A 48 4.11 0.81 -12.66
CA GLU A 48 5.57 0.91 -12.51
C GLU A 48 6.29 -0.02 -13.49
N SER A 49 7.60 0.17 -13.70
CA SER A 49 8.39 -0.73 -14.58
C SER A 49 8.83 -2.00 -13.84
N VAL A 50 9.21 -3.04 -14.61
CA VAL A 50 9.77 -4.30 -14.07
C VAL A 50 10.95 -4.03 -13.13
N GLY A 51 11.90 -3.19 -13.55
CA GLY A 51 13.07 -2.85 -12.73
C GLY A 51 12.71 -2.09 -11.46
N HIS A 52 11.70 -1.23 -11.51
CA HIS A 52 11.21 -0.52 -10.33
C HIS A 52 10.54 -1.49 -9.35
N TYR A 53 9.74 -2.42 -9.86
CA TYR A 53 9.11 -3.49 -9.08
C TYR A 53 10.15 -4.34 -8.34
N ILE A 54 11.14 -4.87 -9.07
CA ILE A 54 12.25 -5.67 -8.51
C ILE A 54 12.96 -4.91 -7.38
N ASN A 55 13.33 -3.65 -7.63
CA ASN A 55 14.04 -2.85 -6.64
C ASN A 55 13.20 -2.60 -5.39
N ARG A 56 11.89 -2.30 -5.52
CA ARG A 56 11.01 -2.09 -4.36
C ARG A 56 10.84 -3.36 -3.53
N ARG A 57 10.78 -4.53 -4.16
CA ARG A 57 10.68 -5.82 -3.49
C ARG A 57 11.98 -6.20 -2.77
N ARG A 58 13.14 -5.98 -3.40
CA ARG A 58 14.45 -6.15 -2.73
C ARG A 58 14.61 -5.22 -1.54
N LEU A 59 14.20 -3.96 -1.67
CA LEU A 59 14.21 -2.99 -0.58
C LEU A 59 13.29 -3.39 0.58
N TYR A 60 12.12 -3.97 0.29
CA TYR A 60 11.23 -4.55 1.30
C TYR A 60 11.93 -5.67 2.07
N ASN A 61 12.50 -6.67 1.37
CA ASN A 61 13.19 -7.77 2.03
C ASN A 61 14.37 -7.27 2.88
N ALA A 62 15.09 -6.26 2.40
CA ALA A 62 16.16 -5.63 3.14
C ALA A 62 15.67 -4.88 4.39
N SER A 63 14.51 -4.18 4.32
CA SER A 63 13.96 -3.49 5.49
C SER A 63 13.56 -4.46 6.59
N GLU A 64 12.92 -5.58 6.23
CA GLU A 64 12.57 -6.65 7.17
C GLU A 64 13.83 -7.18 7.88
N LYS A 65 14.88 -7.51 7.12
CA LYS A 65 16.15 -7.98 7.68
C LYS A 65 16.83 -6.92 8.55
N LEU A 66 16.73 -5.64 8.20
CA LEU A 66 17.33 -4.57 9.00
C LEU A 66 16.69 -4.42 10.37
N ILE A 67 15.39 -4.69 10.49
CA ILE A 67 14.61 -4.56 11.73
C ILE A 67 14.68 -5.84 12.56
N HIS A 68 14.51 -6.99 11.92
CA HIS A 68 14.33 -8.26 12.62
C HIS A 68 15.61 -9.10 12.76
N SER A 69 16.76 -8.57 12.33
CA SER A 69 18.04 -9.28 12.46
C SER A 69 19.22 -8.35 12.78
N ASP A 70 20.24 -8.92 13.42
CA ASP A 70 21.53 -8.29 13.69
C ASP A 70 22.54 -8.43 12.53
N GLN A 71 22.11 -8.96 11.38
CA GLN A 71 22.97 -9.16 10.20
C GLN A 71 23.63 -7.84 9.77
N LYS A 72 24.88 -7.86 9.28
CA LYS A 72 25.54 -6.61 8.88
C LYS A 72 24.83 -6.01 7.66
N VAL A 73 24.79 -4.68 7.59
CA VAL A 73 24.14 -3.95 6.47
C VAL A 73 24.69 -4.35 5.11
N ILE A 74 26.00 -4.63 5.04
CA ILE A 74 26.63 -5.08 3.79
C ILE A 74 26.18 -6.49 3.39
N ASP A 75 26.03 -7.41 4.35
CA ASP A 75 25.55 -8.76 4.06
C ASP A 75 24.08 -8.72 3.61
N ILE A 76 23.25 -7.88 4.25
CA ILE A 76 21.85 -7.65 3.82
C ILE A 76 21.80 -7.09 2.40
N ALA A 77 22.67 -6.14 2.07
CA ALA A 77 22.72 -5.57 0.72
C ALA A 77 23.02 -6.66 -0.33
N LEU A 78 24.02 -7.50 -0.05
CA LEU A 78 24.42 -8.60 -0.94
C LEU A 78 23.30 -9.65 -1.08
N ASP A 79 22.70 -10.07 0.03
CA ASP A 79 21.59 -11.02 0.02
C ASP A 79 20.36 -10.51 -0.74
N CYS A 80 20.16 -9.19 -0.78
CA CYS A 80 19.08 -8.55 -1.51
C CYS A 80 19.49 -8.15 -2.94
N GLY A 81 20.58 -8.71 -3.47
CA GLY A 81 20.99 -8.58 -4.86
C GLY A 81 21.60 -7.22 -5.23
N TYR A 82 22.16 -6.47 -4.27
CA TYR A 82 22.92 -5.25 -4.53
C TYR A 82 24.42 -5.55 -4.64
N GLU A 83 25.08 -4.94 -5.62
CA GLU A 83 26.52 -5.13 -5.87
C GLU A 83 27.43 -4.46 -4.82
N SER A 84 26.92 -3.46 -4.11
CA SER A 84 27.68 -2.72 -3.09
C SER A 84 26.78 -2.12 -2.01
N SER A 85 27.36 -1.91 -0.83
CA SER A 85 26.67 -1.26 0.30
C SER A 85 26.34 0.20 0.00
N GLU A 86 27.15 0.88 -0.81
CA GLU A 86 26.95 2.26 -1.26
C GLU A 86 25.74 2.38 -2.18
N ALA A 87 25.64 1.50 -3.20
CA ALA A 87 24.51 1.46 -4.11
C ALA A 87 23.20 1.17 -3.36
N PHE A 88 23.24 0.20 -2.43
CA PHE A 88 22.14 -0.10 -1.53
C PHE A 88 21.75 1.10 -0.68
N SER A 89 22.69 1.69 0.06
CA SER A 89 22.41 2.80 0.98
C SER A 89 21.83 4.03 0.29
N ARG A 90 22.33 4.37 -0.90
CA ARG A 90 21.79 5.47 -1.72
C ARG A 90 20.34 5.20 -2.12
N THR A 91 20.07 3.99 -2.61
CA THR A 91 18.73 3.59 -3.08
C THR A 91 17.74 3.49 -1.93
N PHE A 92 18.16 2.90 -0.81
CA PHE A 92 17.38 2.77 0.42
C PHE A 92 17.02 4.16 0.97
N LYS A 93 17.99 5.08 1.04
CA LYS A 93 17.73 6.46 1.49
C LYS A 93 16.79 7.21 0.54
N ALA A 94 16.89 7.01 -0.77
CA ALA A 94 15.99 7.65 -1.73
C ALA A 94 14.52 7.22 -1.54
N VAL A 95 14.28 5.95 -1.20
CA VAL A 95 12.92 5.41 -1.02
C VAL A 95 12.38 5.68 0.39
N PHE A 96 13.15 5.37 1.43
CA PHE A 96 12.68 5.43 2.81
C PHE A 96 12.93 6.80 3.48
N GLY A 97 13.87 7.60 2.96
CA GLY A 97 14.30 8.87 3.54
C GLY A 97 15.41 8.74 4.58
N TYR A 98 15.74 7.51 5.00
CA TYR A 98 16.74 7.21 6.03
C TYR A 98 17.83 6.30 5.50
N SER A 99 19.04 6.36 6.06
CA SER A 99 20.07 5.36 5.76
C SER A 99 19.70 4.01 6.39
N PRO A 100 20.19 2.87 5.87
CA PRO A 100 19.91 1.55 6.46
C PRO A 100 20.25 1.45 7.95
N VAL A 101 21.36 2.05 8.38
CA VAL A 101 21.79 2.06 9.79
C VAL A 101 20.84 2.90 10.65
N ALA A 102 20.43 4.09 10.16
CA ALA A 102 19.48 4.94 10.87
C ALA A 102 18.10 4.27 10.96
N TYR A 103 17.70 3.58 9.89
CA TYR A 103 16.46 2.82 9.80
C TYR A 103 16.42 1.70 10.85
N ARG A 104 17.48 0.87 10.92
CA ARG A 104 17.63 -0.15 11.97
C ARG A 104 17.57 0.44 13.37
N LYS A 105 18.34 1.50 13.63
CA LYS A 105 18.40 2.12 14.97
C LYS A 105 17.06 2.69 15.42
N ALA A 106 16.27 3.21 14.47
CA ALA A 106 14.99 3.80 14.78
C ALA A 106 13.92 2.73 15.10
N GLY A 107 14.13 1.46 14.73
CA GLY A 107 13.10 0.41 14.83
C GLY A 107 11.83 0.78 14.06
N LEU A 108 11.95 1.69 13.09
CA LEU A 108 10.83 2.21 12.33
C LEU A 108 10.60 1.28 11.16
N ASP A 109 9.60 0.44 11.28
CA ASP A 109 9.08 -0.29 10.15
C ASP A 109 8.23 0.62 9.27
N LEU A 110 8.92 1.36 8.40
CA LEU A 110 8.28 2.13 7.34
C LEU A 110 7.80 1.23 6.17
N VAL A 111 7.42 -0.04 6.41
CA VAL A 111 6.86 -0.98 5.41
C VAL A 111 5.74 -0.35 4.58
N ILE A 112 5.07 0.71 5.07
CA ILE A 112 4.09 1.52 4.32
C ILE A 112 4.61 2.04 2.97
N LYS A 113 5.93 2.28 2.80
CA LYS A 113 6.50 2.71 1.51
C LYS A 113 6.97 1.54 0.62
N ALA A 114 7.18 0.37 1.19
CA ALA A 114 7.71 -0.78 0.50
C ALA A 114 6.57 -1.62 -0.07
N LYS A 115 6.74 -2.14 -1.29
CA LYS A 115 5.70 -2.94 -1.94
C LYS A 115 5.70 -4.34 -1.32
N LYS A 116 4.59 -4.77 -0.71
CA LYS A 116 4.41 -6.18 -0.30
C LYS A 116 4.46 -7.10 -1.53
N GLU A 117 4.74 -8.38 -1.29
CA GLU A 117 4.67 -9.41 -2.32
C GLU A 117 3.31 -9.35 -3.03
N LEU A 118 3.34 -9.34 -4.35
CA LEU A 118 2.13 -9.36 -5.15
C LEU A 118 1.82 -10.80 -5.51
N ALA A 119 0.71 -11.34 -5.01
CA ALA A 119 0.30 -12.68 -5.41
C ALA A 119 -0.17 -12.66 -6.88
N PRO A 120 0.11 -13.71 -7.68
CA PRO A 120 -0.32 -13.77 -9.07
C PRO A 120 -1.85 -13.59 -9.26
N GLU A 121 -2.64 -14.02 -8.29
CA GLU A 121 -4.10 -13.85 -8.29
C GLU A 121 -4.55 -12.38 -8.19
N ASP A 122 -3.78 -11.53 -7.51
CA ASP A 122 -4.07 -10.10 -7.36
C ASP A 122 -3.92 -9.35 -8.69
N VAL A 123 -3.07 -9.85 -9.59
CA VAL A 123 -2.78 -9.22 -10.89
C VAL A 123 -4.06 -9.04 -11.70
N CYS A 124 -4.89 -10.08 -11.75
CA CYS A 124 -6.13 -10.04 -12.50
C CYS A 124 -7.10 -9.02 -11.88
N HIS A 125 -7.14 -8.91 -10.55
CA HIS A 125 -7.97 -7.95 -9.87
C HIS A 125 -7.52 -6.52 -10.13
N ILE A 126 -6.23 -6.22 -9.91
CA ILE A 126 -5.66 -4.90 -10.15
C ILE A 126 -5.90 -4.46 -11.60
N ALA A 127 -5.66 -5.33 -12.57
CA ALA A 127 -5.76 -5.00 -13.98
C ALA A 127 -7.19 -4.72 -14.49
N ASN A 128 -8.19 -5.37 -13.89
CA ASN A 128 -9.57 -5.31 -14.38
C ASN A 128 -10.50 -4.48 -13.48
N HIS A 129 -10.14 -4.32 -12.21
CA HIS A 129 -11.04 -3.82 -11.18
C HIS A 129 -10.53 -2.57 -10.45
N ILE A 130 -9.29 -2.14 -10.70
CA ILE A 130 -8.74 -0.88 -10.16
C ILE A 130 -8.45 0.08 -11.30
N SER A 131 -8.91 1.33 -11.19
CA SER A 131 -8.54 2.36 -12.17
C SER A 131 -7.06 2.71 -12.02
N HIS A 132 -6.29 2.69 -13.11
CA HIS A 132 -4.85 3.01 -13.07
C HIS A 132 -4.55 4.51 -13.08
N ALA A 133 -5.40 5.31 -13.73
CA ALA A 133 -5.25 6.76 -13.77
C ALA A 133 -6.25 7.42 -12.80
N PRO A 134 -5.80 8.38 -11.98
CA PRO A 134 -6.70 9.08 -11.09
C PRO A 134 -7.65 9.97 -11.89
N LYS A 135 -8.93 10.00 -11.50
CA LYS A 135 -9.82 11.09 -11.87
C LYS A 135 -9.58 12.24 -10.90
N ILE A 136 -9.12 13.38 -11.40
CA ILE A 136 -9.01 14.59 -10.60
C ILE A 136 -10.41 15.20 -10.48
N ILE A 137 -10.91 15.31 -9.25
CA ILE A 137 -12.21 15.93 -8.96
C ILE A 137 -12.03 17.07 -7.96
N LEU A 138 -12.94 18.03 -7.99
CA LEU A 138 -13.09 19.04 -6.95
C LEU A 138 -14.19 18.57 -6.01
N LEU A 139 -13.86 18.34 -4.74
CA LEU A 139 -14.84 18.07 -3.71
C LEU A 139 -15.14 19.36 -2.96
N GLY A 140 -16.42 19.59 -2.67
CA GLY A 140 -16.84 20.58 -1.69
C GLY A 140 -16.46 20.14 -0.28
N GLU A 141 -16.60 21.04 0.68
CA GLU A 141 -16.46 20.66 2.07
C GLU A 141 -17.57 19.67 2.44
N THR A 142 -17.21 18.62 3.17
CA THR A 142 -18.16 17.59 3.60
C THR A 142 -17.94 17.25 5.05
N GLU A 143 -18.99 17.37 5.84
CA GLU A 143 -19.00 16.95 7.24
C GLU A 143 -19.37 15.48 7.33
N VAL A 144 -18.54 14.71 8.02
CA VAL A 144 -18.69 13.26 8.21
C VAL A 144 -18.74 12.98 9.70
N ALA A 145 -19.70 12.14 10.11
CA ALA A 145 -19.79 11.65 11.47
C ALA A 145 -19.83 10.13 11.51
N GLY A 146 -19.29 9.54 12.58
CA GLY A 146 -19.26 8.08 12.71
C GLY A 146 -18.35 7.57 13.81
N LEU A 147 -17.85 6.35 13.63
CA LEU A 147 -17.02 5.65 14.59
C LEU A 147 -15.54 5.90 14.31
N ARG A 148 -14.76 6.03 15.38
CA ARG A 148 -13.30 6.15 15.30
C ARG A 148 -12.67 4.94 15.94
N GLY A 149 -11.71 4.36 15.23
CA GLY A 149 -10.91 3.24 15.71
C GLY A 149 -9.43 3.44 15.42
N THR A 150 -8.68 2.42 15.79
CA THR A 150 -7.28 2.24 15.43
C THR A 150 -7.17 0.90 14.72
N THR A 151 -6.43 0.86 13.63
CA THR A 151 -6.19 -0.35 12.85
C THR A 151 -4.73 -0.36 12.42
N SER A 152 -4.26 -1.51 11.98
CA SER A 152 -2.94 -1.64 11.40
C SER A 152 -2.94 -2.55 10.18
N LEU A 153 -1.75 -2.84 9.65
CA LEU A 153 -1.61 -3.73 8.49
C LEU A 153 -1.62 -5.20 8.90
N SER A 154 -1.11 -5.55 10.09
CA SER A 154 -1.19 -6.93 10.59
C SER A 154 -2.49 -7.24 11.33
N ASP A 155 -3.16 -6.21 11.87
CA ASP A 155 -4.44 -6.33 12.56
C ASP A 155 -5.48 -5.38 11.96
N ASN A 156 -6.15 -5.86 10.91
CA ASN A 156 -7.12 -5.07 10.18
C ASN A 156 -8.49 -5.07 10.87
N GLN A 157 -8.77 -3.99 11.60
CA GLN A 157 -10.01 -3.77 12.33
C GLN A 157 -11.11 -3.10 11.48
N LEU A 158 -10.85 -2.77 10.21
CA LEU A 158 -11.82 -2.10 9.34
C LEU A 158 -13.14 -2.87 9.17
N PRO A 159 -13.16 -4.20 8.94
CA PRO A 159 -14.42 -4.92 8.77
C PRO A 159 -15.33 -4.81 9.98
N GLY A 160 -14.79 -5.00 11.19
CA GLY A 160 -15.56 -4.88 12.43
C GLY A 160 -16.07 -3.46 12.69
N LEU A 161 -15.27 -2.44 12.37
CA LEU A 161 -15.72 -1.04 12.46
C LEU A 161 -16.86 -0.73 11.46
N TRP A 162 -16.83 -1.30 10.26
CA TRP A 162 -17.93 -1.18 9.29
C TRP A 162 -19.20 -1.88 9.79
N GLU A 163 -19.09 -3.07 10.38
CA GLU A 163 -20.23 -3.78 10.97
C GLU A 163 -20.89 -2.95 12.09
N GLN A 164 -20.08 -2.40 12.99
CA GLN A 164 -20.58 -1.51 14.05
C GLN A 164 -21.26 -0.27 13.47
N PHE A 165 -20.65 0.37 12.46
CA PHE A 165 -21.22 1.54 11.80
C PHE A 165 -22.55 1.21 11.11
N HIS A 166 -22.67 0.05 10.47
CA HIS A 166 -23.91 -0.39 9.83
C HIS A 166 -25.04 -0.67 10.82
N GLY A 167 -24.71 -0.98 12.09
CA GLY A 167 -25.67 -1.13 13.17
C GLY A 167 -26.21 0.19 13.75
N LEU A 168 -25.62 1.34 13.41
CA LEU A 168 -26.08 2.64 13.88
C LEU A 168 -27.37 3.09 13.20
N ASN A 169 -28.13 3.95 13.88
CA ASN A 169 -29.28 4.62 13.25
C ASN A 169 -28.80 5.50 12.09
N LYS A 170 -29.44 5.34 10.92
CA LYS A 170 -29.08 6.02 9.68
C LYS A 170 -29.75 7.37 9.49
N ASP A 171 -30.68 7.76 10.36
CA ASP A 171 -31.45 9.02 10.27
C ASP A 171 -30.57 10.28 10.28
N PHE A 172 -29.35 10.18 10.84
CA PHE A 172 -28.40 11.28 10.90
C PHE A 172 -27.63 11.50 9.59
N PHE A 173 -27.58 10.49 8.72
CA PHE A 173 -26.76 10.52 7.50
C PHE A 173 -27.57 10.96 6.29
N THR A 174 -27.00 11.89 5.53
CA THR A 174 -27.62 12.47 4.35
C THR A 174 -27.65 11.51 3.15
N THR A 175 -26.80 10.49 3.16
CA THR A 175 -26.69 9.51 2.08
C THR A 175 -26.41 8.11 2.61
N SER A 176 -26.64 7.09 1.79
CA SER A 176 -26.23 5.72 2.07
C SER A 176 -24.73 5.46 1.85
N ALA A 177 -24.00 6.43 1.30
CA ALA A 177 -22.56 6.31 1.09
C ALA A 177 -21.81 6.50 2.43
N GLY A 178 -20.93 5.55 2.72
CA GLY A 178 -20.00 5.64 3.84
C GLY A 178 -18.60 6.12 3.39
N TYR A 179 -17.86 6.69 4.33
CA TYR A 179 -16.49 7.14 4.20
C TYR A 179 -15.61 6.36 5.18
N GLY A 180 -14.51 5.80 4.68
CA GLY A 180 -13.38 5.37 5.50
C GLY A 180 -12.26 6.39 5.37
N ILE A 181 -11.90 7.06 6.47
CA ILE A 181 -10.94 8.17 6.51
C ILE A 181 -9.74 7.71 7.34
N CYS A 182 -8.61 7.43 6.68
CA CYS A 182 -7.36 7.08 7.35
C CYS A 182 -6.54 8.34 7.68
N GLU A 183 -6.10 8.47 8.92
CA GLU A 183 -5.36 9.64 9.42
C GLU A 183 -3.96 9.21 9.91
N THR A 184 -2.94 9.61 9.16
CA THR A 184 -1.54 9.25 9.44
C THR A 184 -0.83 10.20 10.40
N GLN A 185 -1.48 11.29 10.82
CA GLN A 185 -0.90 12.26 11.77
C GLN A 185 -0.66 11.67 13.16
N LYS A 186 -1.22 10.49 13.44
CA LYS A 186 -0.98 9.70 14.67
C LYS A 186 -0.56 8.27 14.33
N THR A 187 0.29 8.09 13.32
CA THR A 187 0.88 6.76 13.06
C THR A 187 1.90 6.44 14.15
N ALA A 188 1.64 5.38 14.92
CA ALA A 188 2.57 4.81 15.88
C ALA A 188 3.03 3.44 15.34
N TYR A 189 4.28 3.09 15.59
CA TYR A 189 4.82 1.80 15.19
C TYR A 189 4.89 0.89 16.42
N THR A 190 4.40 -0.34 16.31
CA THR A 190 4.57 -1.35 17.35
C THR A 190 6.03 -1.80 17.42
N LYS A 191 6.38 -2.55 18.48
CA LYS A 191 7.72 -3.14 18.61
C LYS A 191 8.07 -4.10 17.45
N ASP A 192 7.04 -4.69 16.84
CA ASP A 192 7.16 -5.62 15.72
C ASP A 192 7.09 -4.89 14.37
N GLY A 193 7.06 -3.56 14.37
CA GLY A 193 7.06 -2.74 13.16
C GLY A 193 5.66 -2.37 12.63
N ASP A 194 4.62 -3.07 13.08
CA ASP A 194 3.30 -2.82 12.55
C ASP A 194 2.81 -1.38 12.80
N ALA A 195 2.31 -0.75 11.73
CA ALA A 195 1.93 0.65 11.72
C ALA A 195 0.47 0.82 12.16
N LEU A 196 0.29 1.25 13.41
CA LEU A 196 -1.00 1.62 13.96
C LEU A 196 -1.38 3.02 13.48
N TYR A 197 -2.52 3.16 12.83
CA TYR A 197 -3.07 4.44 12.42
C TYR A 197 -4.53 4.59 12.82
N SER A 198 -4.95 5.83 13.03
CA SER A 198 -6.36 6.11 13.32
C SER A 198 -7.16 6.07 12.03
N VAL A 199 -8.31 5.40 12.09
CA VAL A 199 -9.30 5.42 11.03
C VAL A 199 -10.64 5.88 11.58
N MET A 200 -11.37 6.60 10.75
CA MET A 200 -12.76 6.97 11.02
C MET A 200 -13.65 6.41 9.93
N ILE A 201 -14.72 5.72 10.34
CA ILE A 201 -15.75 5.18 9.47
C ILE A 201 -17.04 5.92 9.75
N GLY A 202 -17.63 6.54 8.73
CA GLY A 202 -18.78 7.43 8.95
C GLY A 202 -19.59 7.72 7.71
N GLY A 203 -20.72 8.37 7.88
CA GLY A 203 -21.56 8.88 6.80
C GLY A 203 -21.53 10.42 6.75
N PRO A 204 -21.84 11.01 5.59
CA PRO A 204 -21.96 12.46 5.50
C PRO A 204 -23.19 12.93 6.28
N VAL A 205 -23.04 13.99 7.07
CA VAL A 205 -24.10 14.62 7.86
C VAL A 205 -24.43 16.00 7.30
N LYS A 206 -25.60 16.53 7.65
CA LYS A 206 -26.01 17.88 7.22
C LYS A 206 -25.19 18.95 7.95
N ASP A 207 -25.05 18.75 9.26
CA ASP A 207 -24.30 19.56 10.18
C ASP A 207 -23.91 18.69 11.39
N PHE A 208 -23.06 19.22 12.26
CA PHE A 208 -22.65 18.53 13.49
C PHE A 208 -23.61 18.72 14.67
N ASP A 209 -24.76 19.37 14.46
CA ASP A 209 -25.75 19.64 15.50
C ASP A 209 -26.60 18.39 15.75
N CYS A 210 -27.06 18.22 16.99
CA CYS A 210 -27.94 17.10 17.38
C CYS A 210 -27.38 15.68 17.12
N LEU A 211 -26.08 15.53 16.88
CA LEU A 211 -25.43 14.22 16.77
C LEU A 211 -25.14 13.64 18.16
N PRO A 212 -25.30 12.31 18.35
CA PRO A 212 -24.85 11.63 19.56
C PRO A 212 -23.38 11.95 19.88
N LEU A 213 -23.10 12.17 21.17
CA LEU A 213 -21.75 12.53 21.66
C LEU A 213 -20.69 11.46 21.34
N GLU A 214 -21.12 10.21 21.19
CA GLU A 214 -20.30 9.05 20.85
C GLU A 214 -19.80 9.07 19.39
N LEU A 215 -20.41 9.85 18.50
CA LEU A 215 -19.97 9.96 17.12
C LEU A 215 -18.78 10.92 17.00
N ALA A 216 -17.67 10.40 16.51
CA ALA A 216 -16.56 11.22 16.05
C ALA A 216 -17.02 12.09 14.87
N LYS A 217 -16.47 13.31 14.79
CA LYS A 217 -16.79 14.31 13.78
C LYS A 217 -15.55 14.64 12.95
N LYS A 218 -15.70 14.76 11.64
CA LYS A 218 -14.60 15.10 10.73
C LYS A 218 -15.09 15.90 9.54
N THR A 219 -14.40 17.00 9.27
CA THR A 219 -14.61 17.80 8.06
C THR A 219 -13.58 17.40 7.00
N LEU A 220 -14.05 16.90 5.88
CA LEU A 220 -13.27 16.75 4.65
C LEU A 220 -13.24 18.12 3.96
N ARG A 221 -12.07 18.73 3.89
CA ARG A 221 -11.92 20.08 3.35
C ARG A 221 -12.24 20.13 1.87
N ALA A 222 -12.83 21.23 1.43
CA ALA A 222 -12.97 21.50 0.00
C ALA A 222 -11.60 21.52 -0.68
N GLY A 223 -11.50 20.93 -1.87
CA GLY A 223 -10.22 20.88 -2.57
C GLY A 223 -10.19 19.92 -3.74
N ARG A 224 -9.00 19.79 -4.32
CA ARG A 224 -8.72 18.85 -5.41
C ARG A 224 -8.32 17.50 -4.85
N TYR A 225 -8.98 16.46 -5.31
CA TYR A 225 -8.74 15.07 -4.91
C TYR A 225 -8.41 14.22 -6.14
N ALA A 226 -7.45 13.32 -5.98
CA ALA A 226 -7.16 12.26 -6.94
C ALA A 226 -7.95 11.01 -6.54
N VAL A 227 -8.91 10.61 -7.38
CA VAL A 227 -9.79 9.47 -7.10
C VAL A 227 -9.39 8.27 -7.94
N PHE A 228 -9.11 7.17 -7.25
CA PHE A 228 -8.98 5.84 -7.82
C PHE A 228 -10.23 5.04 -7.49
N THR A 229 -10.78 4.33 -8.48
CA THR A 229 -11.96 3.49 -8.33
C THR A 229 -11.55 2.03 -8.27
N HIS A 230 -11.91 1.38 -7.17
CA HIS A 230 -11.84 -0.06 -6.99
C HIS A 230 -13.24 -0.67 -7.15
N ARG A 231 -13.35 -1.80 -7.85
CA ARG A 231 -14.61 -2.55 -8.07
C ARG A 231 -14.45 -3.99 -7.61
N GLY A 232 -14.84 -4.28 -6.38
CA GLY A 232 -14.74 -5.61 -5.81
C GLY A 232 -15.16 -5.62 -4.36
N THR A 233 -14.90 -6.73 -3.68
CA THR A 233 -15.14 -6.85 -2.24
C THR A 233 -14.10 -6.07 -1.44
N LEU A 234 -14.42 -5.71 -0.19
CA LEU A 234 -13.45 -5.07 0.71
C LEU A 234 -12.22 -5.95 0.95
N GLY A 235 -12.39 -7.28 0.94
CA GLY A 235 -11.29 -8.25 1.03
C GLY A 235 -10.24 -8.10 -0.08
N ASN A 236 -10.64 -7.63 -1.27
CA ASN A 236 -9.75 -7.42 -2.41
C ASN A 236 -9.17 -5.98 -2.46
N PHE A 237 -9.47 -5.16 -1.43
CA PHE A 237 -9.06 -3.76 -1.36
C PHE A 237 -7.88 -3.52 -0.39
N ILE A 238 -7.56 -4.50 0.46
CA ILE A 238 -6.65 -4.36 1.61
C ILE A 238 -5.25 -4.85 1.28
#